data_AF-A0A085W9V1-F1
#
_entry.id   AF-A0A085W9V1-F1
#
_cell.length_a   1.000
_cell.length_b   1.000
_cell.length_c   1.000
_cell.angle_alpha   90.00
_cell.angle_beta   90.00
_cell.angle_gamma   90.00
#
_symmetry.space_group_name_H-M   'P 1'
#
loop_
_entity.id
_entity.type
_entity.pdbx_description
1 polymer ?
#
loop_
_entity_poly.entity_id
_entity_poly.type
_entity_poly.pdbx_seq_one_letter_code
_entity_poly.pdbx_strand_id
1 'polypeptide(L)'
;MSGLALLAWLTACAAPPSRASPRWYAQAGPGQSSIEVDFEAPSPAQQDVLRQRGIRLPQSAQGLADPRAHRDFVDLRVTSVGFGISEGGWILFCEGLPLPILVPENQVDLGLTRAQPLNASIYPDREAALAELSAGGSGATRASYAYYRGADGALVVPTVFSPATTPRIARTMLEVRKDLSQTVERDLKVALLTLTGTQVLRGVFSRVVRAAPEPQAPSFSPQQGLRGEAPARPPPEPRAGPPAPEPAPAPAPPAPGRLAPSPGLVEALSGKNPTTPVAPRPRLPQDAAVSPAVPGELPRNRPISRSPSQNAQLQVDIKYLQGLGAKNIRVNQQQLTSENHSRVGINRPDLQFDYKDRRYSVEYDSPASGRGSSHQSRLTSNDPDAEIILLIVP
;
A
#
# COMPACT_ATOMS: atom_id res chain seq x y z
N MET A 1 15.34 -39.99 -42.08
CA MET A 1 16.32 -39.00 -42.54
C MET A 1 16.01 -37.73 -41.74
N SER A 2 16.64 -37.50 -40.58
CA SER A 2 18.01 -36.95 -40.39
C SER A 2 18.05 -35.48 -40.84
N GLY A 3 18.47 -34.47 -40.08
CA GLY A 3 19.12 -34.35 -38.76
C GLY A 3 18.74 -33.00 -38.09
N LEU A 4 18.96 -32.72 -36.80
CA LEU A 4 20.14 -32.82 -35.92
C LEU A 4 21.25 -31.79 -36.24
N ALA A 5 21.26 -30.71 -35.43
CA ALA A 5 22.42 -29.91 -34.97
C ALA A 5 21.86 -28.88 -33.94
N LEU A 6 21.95 -29.04 -32.62
CA LEU A 6 23.08 -29.18 -31.70
C LEU A 6 23.85 -27.86 -31.47
N LEU A 7 23.63 -27.25 -30.30
CA LEU A 7 24.62 -26.41 -29.61
C LEU A 7 24.34 -26.43 -28.09
N ALA A 8 25.27 -27.06 -27.37
CA ALA A 8 25.45 -27.08 -25.92
C ALA A 8 26.35 -25.87 -25.52
N TRP A 9 26.43 -25.33 -24.29
CA TRP A 9 26.75 -25.80 -22.93
C TRP A 9 26.31 -24.66 -21.96
N LEU A 10 25.93 -24.88 -20.70
CA LEU A 10 26.85 -24.96 -19.55
C LEU A 10 26.13 -25.54 -18.33
N THR A 11 26.70 -26.60 -17.79
CA THR A 11 26.39 -27.20 -16.49
C THR A 11 27.00 -26.39 -15.35
N ALA A 12 26.18 -25.97 -14.38
CA ALA A 12 26.62 -25.62 -13.03
C ALA A 12 25.89 -26.53 -12.04
N CYS A 13 26.66 -27.39 -11.37
CA CYS A 13 26.20 -28.30 -10.32
C CYS A 13 25.69 -27.49 -9.12
N ALA A 14 24.39 -27.52 -8.85
CA ALA A 14 23.85 -27.19 -7.54
C ALA A 14 23.36 -28.50 -6.90
N ALA A 15 24.03 -28.94 -5.84
CA ALA A 15 23.58 -30.02 -4.99
C ALA A 15 22.20 -29.65 -4.39
N PRO A 16 21.22 -30.57 -4.34
CA PRO A 16 19.97 -30.30 -3.65
C PRO A 16 20.24 -30.23 -2.14
N PRO A 17 19.66 -29.27 -1.39
CA PRO A 17 19.69 -29.33 0.06
C PRO A 17 18.83 -30.53 0.52
N SER A 18 19.49 -31.62 0.90
CA SER A 18 18.84 -32.71 1.62
C SER A 18 18.54 -32.25 3.05
N ARG A 19 17.31 -31.78 3.28
CA ARG A 19 16.70 -31.82 4.61
C ARG A 19 15.31 -32.42 4.46
N ALA A 20 15.28 -33.75 4.50
CA ALA A 20 14.05 -34.51 4.59
C ALA A 20 13.41 -34.24 5.96
N SER A 21 12.24 -33.63 5.96
CA SER A 21 11.31 -33.69 7.09
C SER A 21 10.98 -35.16 7.39
N PRO A 22 10.69 -35.54 8.65
CA PRO A 22 10.23 -36.88 8.96
C PRO A 22 8.91 -37.16 8.24
N ARG A 23 8.98 -37.92 7.13
CA ARG A 23 7.83 -38.39 6.36
C ARG A 23 7.22 -39.59 7.09
N TRP A 24 6.00 -39.42 7.56
CA TRP A 24 5.20 -40.53 8.09
C TRP A 24 4.39 -41.13 6.94
N TYR A 25 4.77 -42.34 6.52
CA TYR A 25 3.96 -43.14 5.61
C TYR A 25 2.99 -43.98 6.45
N ALA A 26 1.71 -43.62 6.46
CA ALA A 26 0.68 -44.62 6.70
C ALA A 26 0.68 -45.55 5.48
N GLN A 27 0.88 -46.86 5.69
CA GLN A 27 0.77 -47.85 4.62
C GLN A 27 -0.67 -47.85 4.09
N ALA A 28 -0.89 -47.12 3.01
CA ALA A 28 -2.12 -47.20 2.24
C ALA A 28 -1.97 -48.35 1.22
N GLY A 29 -2.97 -49.22 1.14
CA GLY A 29 -3.00 -50.32 0.16
C GLY A 29 -2.96 -49.81 -1.29
N PRO A 30 -2.66 -50.69 -2.26
CA PRO A 30 -2.52 -50.29 -3.66
C PRO A 30 -3.83 -49.66 -4.17
N GLY A 31 -3.77 -48.37 -4.52
CA GLY A 31 -4.89 -47.60 -5.07
C GLY A 31 -5.34 -46.38 -4.26
N GLN A 32 -4.76 -46.10 -3.08
CA GLN A 32 -5.09 -44.91 -2.29
C GLN A 32 -4.01 -43.84 -2.38
N SER A 33 -4.42 -42.60 -2.68
CA SER A 33 -3.56 -41.42 -2.58
C SER A 33 -3.11 -41.21 -1.14
N SER A 34 -1.80 -41.03 -0.95
CA SER A 34 -1.25 -40.65 0.35
C SER A 34 -1.79 -39.28 0.75
N ILE A 35 -2.53 -39.21 1.85
CA ILE A 35 -2.93 -37.95 2.47
C ILE A 35 -1.74 -37.48 3.33
N GLU A 36 -1.09 -36.40 2.92
CA GLU A 36 -0.04 -35.74 3.69
C GLU A 36 -0.71 -34.97 4.84
N VAL A 37 -0.55 -35.47 6.06
CA VAL A 37 -1.06 -34.84 7.28
C VAL A 37 0.13 -34.24 8.03
N ASP A 38 0.25 -32.91 7.95
CA ASP A 38 1.19 -32.14 8.77
C ASP A 38 0.62 -32.05 10.19
N PHE A 39 1.26 -32.73 11.15
CA PHE A 39 0.88 -32.63 12.56
C PHE A 39 1.53 -31.41 13.19
N GLU A 40 0.72 -30.41 13.53
CA GLU A 40 1.15 -29.28 14.35
C GLU A 40 1.42 -29.72 15.79
N ALA A 41 2.54 -29.28 16.35
CA ALA A 41 2.83 -29.53 17.75
C ALA A 41 1.85 -28.73 18.63
N PRO A 42 1.14 -29.38 19.57
CA PRO A 42 0.19 -28.68 20.42
C PRO A 42 0.91 -27.69 21.33
N SER A 43 0.34 -26.50 21.49
CA SER A 43 0.84 -25.46 22.38
C SER A 43 0.86 -25.95 23.85
N PRO A 44 1.65 -25.33 24.74
CA PRO A 44 1.66 -25.69 26.16
C PRO A 44 0.26 -25.74 26.80
N ALA A 45 -0.60 -24.75 26.52
CA ALA A 45 -1.98 -24.72 26.97
C ALA A 45 -2.82 -25.90 26.43
N GLN A 46 -2.64 -26.26 25.15
CA GLN A 46 -3.31 -27.43 24.57
C GLN A 46 -2.80 -28.74 25.17
N GLN A 47 -1.50 -28.84 25.45
CA GLN A 47 -0.93 -30.00 26.14
C GLN A 47 -1.52 -30.16 27.55
N ASP A 48 -1.73 -29.07 28.27
CA ASP A 48 -2.35 -29.12 29.60
C ASP A 48 -3.81 -29.56 29.53
N VAL A 49 -4.58 -29.08 28.55
CA VAL A 49 -5.95 -29.57 28.28
C VAL A 49 -5.95 -31.07 27.93
N LEU A 50 -5.01 -31.52 27.11
CA LEU A 50 -4.88 -32.94 26.76
C LEU A 50 -4.50 -33.80 27.97
N ARG A 51 -3.59 -33.31 28.83
CA ARG A 51 -3.23 -33.97 30.09
C ARG A 51 -4.40 -34.06 31.05
N GLN A 52 -5.19 -32.99 31.20
CA GLN A 52 -6.42 -32.99 32.01
C GLN A 52 -7.44 -34.01 31.49
N ARG A 53 -7.43 -34.31 30.18
CA ARG A 53 -8.25 -35.35 29.55
C ARG A 53 -7.61 -36.74 29.56
N GLY A 54 -6.48 -36.94 30.25
CA GLY A 54 -5.79 -38.22 30.35
C GLY A 54 -5.06 -38.67 29.07
N ILE A 55 -4.96 -37.79 28.06
CA ILE A 55 -4.29 -38.07 26.80
C ILE A 55 -2.80 -37.79 26.94
N ARG A 56 -1.95 -38.83 26.89
CA ARG A 56 -0.49 -38.70 26.85
C ARG A 56 0.00 -38.73 25.40
N LEU A 57 0.57 -37.62 24.94
CA LEU A 57 1.21 -37.56 23.63
C LEU A 57 2.55 -38.34 23.63
N PRO A 58 2.88 -39.08 22.57
CA PRO A 58 4.15 -39.79 22.48
C PRO A 58 5.33 -38.80 22.47
N GLN A 59 6.44 -39.16 23.15
CA GLN A 59 7.64 -38.31 23.25
C GLN A 59 8.26 -37.99 21.87
N SER A 60 8.02 -38.81 20.84
CA SER A 60 8.46 -38.53 19.46
C SER A 60 7.69 -37.38 18.79
N ALA A 61 6.50 -37.00 19.28
CA ALA A 61 5.81 -35.78 18.86
C ALA A 61 6.47 -34.50 19.45
N GLN A 62 7.40 -34.66 20.41
CA GLN A 62 8.22 -33.59 20.97
C GLN A 62 9.51 -33.34 20.17
N GLY A 63 9.73 -34.09 19.07
CA GLY A 63 10.69 -33.75 18.03
C GLY A 63 10.04 -32.81 17.02
N LEU A 64 9.70 -31.60 17.47
CA LEU A 64 8.92 -30.61 16.74
C LEU A 64 9.52 -30.34 15.35
N ALA A 65 8.69 -30.50 14.31
CA ALA A 65 9.01 -29.94 13.00
C ALA A 65 9.32 -28.45 13.20
N ASP A 66 10.50 -28.00 12.77
CA ASP A 66 10.85 -26.57 12.77
C ASP A 66 9.71 -25.81 12.08
N PRO A 67 9.02 -24.85 12.72
CA PRO A 67 7.92 -24.14 12.09
C PRO A 67 8.33 -23.43 10.79
N ARG A 68 9.64 -23.20 10.58
CA ARG A 68 10.20 -22.68 9.33
C ARG A 68 10.17 -23.66 8.16
N ALA A 69 10.06 -24.96 8.45
CA ALA A 69 9.88 -26.02 7.46
C ALA A 69 8.40 -26.29 7.14
N HIS A 70 7.47 -25.67 7.88
CA HIS A 70 6.05 -25.81 7.63
C HIS A 70 5.70 -25.20 6.25
N ARG A 71 4.89 -25.89 5.44
CA ARG A 71 4.52 -25.43 4.08
C ARG A 71 3.87 -24.04 4.06
N ASP A 72 3.12 -23.73 5.12
CA ASP A 72 2.46 -22.43 5.32
C ASP A 72 3.37 -21.37 5.95
N PHE A 73 4.66 -21.64 6.13
CA PHE A 73 5.57 -20.64 6.66
C PHE A 73 5.65 -19.43 5.72
N VAL A 74 5.42 -18.23 6.28
CA VAL A 74 5.27 -17.00 5.50
C VAL A 74 6.47 -16.69 4.60
N ASP A 75 7.70 -16.99 5.06
CA ASP A 75 8.92 -16.74 4.28
C ASP A 75 9.07 -17.72 3.10
N LEU A 76 8.36 -18.85 3.11
CA LEU A 76 8.29 -19.78 1.98
C LEU A 76 7.25 -19.30 0.95
N ARG A 77 6.11 -18.80 1.42
CA ARG A 77 4.96 -18.41 0.58
C ARG A 77 5.03 -17.00 0.01
N VAL A 78 5.93 -16.14 0.49
CA VAL A 78 6.06 -14.78 -0.07
C VAL A 78 6.51 -14.82 -1.54
N THR A 79 5.82 -14.06 -2.38
CA THR A 79 6.14 -13.89 -3.81
C THR A 79 6.71 -12.50 -4.09
N SER A 80 6.22 -11.47 -3.40
CA SER A 80 6.77 -10.11 -3.46
C SER A 80 6.54 -9.33 -2.17
N VAL A 81 7.35 -8.30 -1.97
CA VAL A 81 7.27 -7.39 -0.82
C VAL A 81 7.17 -5.96 -1.33
N GLY A 82 6.16 -5.24 -0.86
CA GLY A 82 6.01 -3.80 -1.04
C GLY A 82 6.26 -3.04 0.26
N PHE A 83 6.50 -1.73 0.15
CA PHE A 83 6.55 -0.82 1.30
C PHE A 83 5.38 0.16 1.21
N GLY A 84 4.58 0.22 2.27
CA GLY A 84 3.42 1.10 2.34
C GLY A 84 3.85 2.55 2.63
N ILE A 85 3.99 3.37 1.57
CA ILE A 85 4.43 4.76 1.69
C ILE A 85 3.48 5.69 2.48
N SER A 86 2.25 5.25 2.78
CA SER A 86 1.21 6.11 3.38
C SER A 86 0.80 5.75 4.82
N GLU A 87 1.02 4.50 5.26
CA GLU A 87 0.75 4.06 6.64
C GLU A 87 2.02 3.69 7.42
N GLY A 88 3.16 3.57 6.73
CA GLY A 88 4.33 2.89 7.28
C GLY A 88 4.11 1.37 7.32
N GLY A 89 5.20 0.62 7.31
CA GLY A 89 5.17 -0.85 7.28
C GLY A 89 5.21 -1.46 5.89
N TRP A 90 4.99 -2.77 5.84
CA TRP A 90 5.32 -3.63 4.72
C TRP A 90 4.11 -4.40 4.22
N ILE A 91 4.05 -4.65 2.92
CA ILE A 91 2.97 -5.38 2.27
C ILE A 91 3.56 -6.68 1.73
N LEU A 92 3.06 -7.82 2.18
CA LEU A 92 3.49 -9.13 1.69
C LEU A 92 2.45 -9.69 0.74
N PHE A 93 2.88 -10.04 -0.46
CA PHE A 93 2.09 -10.85 -1.38
C PHE A 93 2.50 -12.30 -1.17
N CYS A 94 1.54 -13.14 -0.80
CA CYS A 94 1.79 -14.55 -0.52
C CYS A 94 1.01 -15.42 -1.50
N GLU A 95 1.67 -16.45 -2.02
CA GLU A 95 1.05 -17.47 -2.86
C GLU A 95 -0.14 -18.10 -2.13
N GLY A 96 -1.25 -18.31 -2.84
CA GLY A 96 -2.46 -18.96 -2.30
C GLY A 96 -3.30 -18.10 -1.35
N LEU A 97 -3.02 -16.79 -1.24
CA LEU A 97 -3.88 -15.83 -0.55
C LEU A 97 -4.50 -14.84 -1.54
N PRO A 98 -5.80 -14.50 -1.39
CA PRO A 98 -6.49 -13.60 -2.31
C PRO A 98 -6.15 -12.12 -2.05
N LEU A 99 -5.68 -11.78 -0.85
CA LEU A 99 -5.35 -10.42 -0.43
C LEU A 99 -3.92 -10.36 0.12
N PRO A 100 -3.20 -9.24 -0.10
CA PRO A 100 -1.89 -9.04 0.50
C PRO A 100 -2.01 -8.84 2.02
N ILE A 101 -0.92 -9.13 2.72
CA ILE A 101 -0.84 -9.03 4.18
C ILE A 101 -0.09 -7.76 4.55
N LEU A 102 -0.72 -6.93 5.39
CA LEU A 102 -0.05 -5.79 6.01
C LEU A 102 0.77 -6.26 7.22
N VAL A 103 2.06 -5.95 7.20
CA VAL A 103 3.00 -6.13 8.31
C VAL A 103 3.36 -4.75 8.86
N PRO A 104 2.84 -4.37 10.03
CA PRO A 104 3.16 -3.09 10.65
C PRO A 104 4.66 -2.94 10.92
N GLU A 105 5.18 -1.72 10.82
CA GLU A 105 6.63 -1.46 10.98
C GLU A 105 7.15 -1.84 12.37
N ASN A 106 6.32 -1.76 13.41
CA ASN A 106 6.68 -2.21 14.77
C ASN A 106 6.81 -3.74 14.92
N GLN A 107 6.49 -4.51 13.87
CA GLN A 107 6.72 -5.95 13.81
C GLN A 107 7.98 -6.29 13.00
N VAL A 108 8.70 -5.29 12.48
CA VAL A 108 9.88 -5.49 11.64
C VAL A 108 11.12 -4.94 12.34
N ASP A 109 12.13 -5.79 12.48
CA ASP A 109 13.45 -5.41 12.94
C ASP A 109 14.50 -5.89 11.93
N LEU A 110 14.85 -5.03 10.98
CA LEU A 110 15.85 -5.34 9.95
C LEU A 110 17.30 -5.38 10.51
N GLY A 111 17.52 -4.94 11.75
CA GLY A 111 18.82 -5.05 12.43
C GLY A 111 19.00 -6.38 13.17
N LEU A 112 17.90 -7.09 13.44
CA LEU A 112 17.90 -8.35 14.17
C LEU A 112 18.41 -9.51 13.31
N THR A 113 19.73 -9.72 13.36
CA THR A 113 20.42 -10.79 12.60
C THR A 113 20.56 -12.11 13.35
N ARG A 114 20.31 -12.11 14.67
CA ARG A 114 20.37 -13.31 15.52
C ARG A 114 19.21 -13.32 16.50
N ALA A 115 18.37 -14.34 16.42
CA ALA A 115 17.27 -14.57 17.35
C ALA A 115 17.04 -16.08 17.51
N GLN A 116 16.41 -16.49 18.62
CA GLN A 116 16.06 -17.89 18.87
C GLN A 116 14.55 -18.05 19.05
N PRO A 117 13.96 -19.12 18.50
CA PRO A 117 12.55 -19.40 18.77
C PRO A 117 12.40 -19.80 20.23
N LEU A 118 11.37 -19.29 20.90
CA LEU A 118 11.02 -19.62 22.30
C LEU A 118 10.83 -21.12 22.46
N ASN A 119 10.07 -21.70 21.54
CA ASN A 119 9.87 -23.11 21.33
C ASN A 119 9.37 -23.30 19.88
N ALA A 120 9.14 -24.53 19.45
CA ALA A 120 8.64 -24.80 18.10
C ALA A 120 7.09 -24.90 18.01
N SER A 121 6.37 -24.46 19.05
CA SER A 121 4.90 -24.43 19.01
C SER A 121 4.42 -23.34 18.07
N ILE A 122 3.29 -23.61 17.40
CA ILE A 122 2.56 -22.62 16.61
C ILE A 122 1.32 -22.24 17.40
N TYR A 123 1.25 -20.98 17.83
CA TYR A 123 0.14 -20.45 18.62
C TYR A 123 -1.07 -20.12 17.74
N PRO A 124 -2.30 -20.13 18.27
CA PRO A 124 -3.51 -19.86 17.48
C PRO A 124 -3.57 -18.44 16.91
N ASP A 125 -2.95 -17.48 17.60
CA ASP A 125 -2.91 -16.08 17.20
C ASP A 125 -1.66 -15.38 17.77
N ARG A 126 -1.45 -14.13 17.33
CA ARG A 126 -0.30 -13.33 17.71
C ARG A 126 -0.31 -12.96 19.19
N GLU A 127 -1.48 -12.74 19.77
CA GLU A 127 -1.62 -12.32 21.16
C GLU A 127 -1.17 -13.45 22.10
N ALA A 128 -1.62 -14.68 21.84
CA ALA A 128 -1.18 -15.87 22.55
C ALA A 128 0.35 -16.08 22.45
N ALA A 129 0.93 -15.88 21.26
CA ALA A 129 2.38 -15.98 21.08
C ALA A 129 3.17 -14.92 21.88
N LEU A 130 2.65 -13.69 21.95
CA LEU A 130 3.26 -12.60 22.72
C LEU A 130 3.10 -12.78 24.23
N ALA A 131 1.96 -13.31 24.69
CA ALA A 131 1.74 -13.64 26.09
C ALA A 131 2.79 -14.65 26.60
N GLU A 132 3.07 -15.69 25.81
CA GLU A 132 4.10 -16.69 26.13
C GLU A 132 5.52 -16.12 26.09
N LEU A 133 5.83 -15.27 25.11
CA LEU A 133 7.11 -14.55 25.10
C LEU A 133 7.32 -13.67 26.33
N SER A 134 6.23 -13.07 26.83
CA SER A 134 6.26 -12.23 28.03
C SER A 134 6.39 -13.07 29.31
N ALA A 135 5.71 -14.22 29.37
CA ALA A 135 5.78 -15.16 30.48
C ALA A 135 7.15 -15.87 30.58
N GLY A 136 7.83 -16.06 29.45
CA GLY A 136 9.15 -16.68 29.36
C GLY A 136 10.32 -15.89 29.97
N GLY A 137 10.07 -14.66 30.44
CA GLY A 137 10.91 -13.88 31.38
C GLY A 137 12.44 -13.86 31.16
N SER A 138 12.93 -12.75 30.60
CA SER A 138 14.22 -12.03 30.82
C SER A 138 15.57 -12.74 31.02
N GLY A 139 15.68 -14.06 31.03
CA GLY A 139 16.94 -14.80 31.20
C GLY A 139 17.69 -15.07 29.89
N ALA A 140 17.05 -14.85 28.75
CA ALA A 140 17.66 -15.09 27.44
C ALA A 140 18.57 -13.91 27.07
N THR A 141 19.87 -14.16 27.02
CA THR A 141 20.89 -13.21 26.52
C THR A 141 20.74 -12.90 25.03
N ARG A 142 19.80 -13.57 24.34
CA ARG A 142 19.50 -13.44 22.91
C ARG A 142 18.03 -13.10 22.72
N ALA A 143 17.77 -12.21 21.76
CA ALA A 143 16.42 -11.88 21.32
C ALA A 143 15.65 -13.17 20.97
N SER A 144 14.43 -13.29 21.50
CA SER A 144 13.58 -14.47 21.34
C SER A 144 12.31 -14.12 20.55
N TYR A 145 11.76 -15.10 19.83
CA TYR A 145 10.54 -14.93 19.04
C TYR A 145 9.68 -16.20 19.08
N ALA A 146 8.43 -16.11 18.66
CA ALA A 146 7.47 -17.22 18.64
C ALA A 146 6.76 -17.28 17.28
N TYR A 147 6.04 -18.37 17.00
CA TYR A 147 5.27 -18.56 15.77
C TYR A 147 3.78 -18.62 16.06
N TYR A 148 2.96 -18.04 15.19
CA TYR A 148 1.52 -18.10 15.32
C TYR A 148 0.83 -18.30 13.98
N ARG A 149 -0.44 -18.71 14.03
CA ARG A 149 -1.35 -18.80 12.90
C ARG A 149 -1.84 -17.40 12.52
N GLY A 150 -1.39 -16.90 11.37
CA GLY A 150 -1.77 -15.62 10.80
C GLY A 150 -2.65 -15.78 9.56
N ALA A 151 -3.26 -14.68 9.10
CA ALA A 151 -4.15 -14.64 7.93
C ALA A 151 -5.25 -15.72 8.01
N ASP A 152 -6.06 -15.68 9.06
CA ASP A 152 -7.14 -16.65 9.34
C ASP A 152 -6.68 -18.12 9.34
N GLY A 153 -5.45 -18.35 9.84
CA GLY A 153 -4.85 -19.67 9.94
C GLY A 153 -4.08 -20.13 8.70
N ALA A 154 -4.16 -19.39 7.60
CA ALA A 154 -3.55 -19.77 6.34
C ALA A 154 -2.02 -19.70 6.35
N LEU A 155 -1.40 -18.99 7.30
CA LEU A 155 0.05 -18.85 7.40
C LEU A 155 0.59 -19.16 8.79
N VAL A 156 1.84 -19.62 8.84
CA VAL A 156 2.68 -19.65 10.03
C VAL A 156 3.60 -18.43 9.98
N VAL A 157 3.46 -17.55 10.98
CA VAL A 157 4.08 -16.22 11.00
C VAL A 157 4.89 -16.06 12.28
N PRO A 158 6.13 -15.52 12.22
CA PRO A 158 6.87 -15.19 13.43
C PRO A 158 6.37 -13.89 14.05
N THR A 159 6.55 -13.71 15.36
CA THR A 159 6.14 -12.48 16.08
C THR A 159 6.92 -11.23 15.65
N VAL A 160 8.08 -11.41 15.02
CA VAL A 160 8.93 -10.35 14.44
C VAL A 160 9.47 -10.79 13.08
N PHE A 161 9.48 -9.89 12.11
CA PHE A 161 10.10 -10.06 10.79
C PHE A 161 11.52 -9.48 10.82
N SER A 162 12.51 -10.30 10.52
CA SER A 162 13.92 -9.91 10.55
C SER A 162 14.77 -10.85 9.69
N PRO A 163 16.05 -10.51 9.43
CA PRO A 163 16.98 -11.45 8.82
C PRO A 163 17.12 -12.78 9.59
N ALA A 164 16.87 -12.78 10.91
CA ALA A 164 16.93 -13.99 11.73
C ALA A 164 15.68 -14.88 11.63
N THR A 165 14.51 -14.30 11.38
CA THR A 165 13.23 -15.01 11.41
C THR A 165 12.66 -15.26 10.02
N THR A 166 12.78 -14.30 9.11
CA THR A 166 12.25 -14.31 7.74
C THR A 166 13.30 -13.78 6.76
N PRO A 167 14.39 -14.53 6.51
CA PRO A 167 15.53 -14.03 5.75
C PRO A 167 15.19 -13.61 4.31
N ARG A 168 14.26 -14.29 3.63
CA ARG A 168 13.88 -13.92 2.25
C ARG A 168 13.12 -12.60 2.25
N ILE A 169 12.08 -12.50 3.08
CA ILE A 169 11.29 -11.28 3.24
C ILE A 169 12.18 -10.11 3.64
N ALA A 170 13.01 -10.28 4.67
CA ALA A 170 13.87 -9.21 5.19
C ALA A 170 14.89 -8.72 4.16
N ARG A 171 15.42 -9.62 3.32
CA ARG A 171 16.28 -9.23 2.20
C ARG A 171 15.53 -8.35 1.20
N THR A 172 14.35 -8.76 0.77
CA THR A 172 13.54 -7.96 -0.16
C THR A 172 13.12 -6.63 0.46
N MET A 173 12.80 -6.60 1.76
CA MET A 173 12.55 -5.37 2.50
C MET A 173 13.75 -4.41 2.45
N LEU A 174 14.96 -4.92 2.70
CA LEU A 174 16.20 -4.12 2.62
C LEU A 174 16.45 -3.58 1.20
N GLU A 175 16.20 -4.39 0.17
CA GLU A 175 16.30 -3.99 -1.24
C GLU A 175 15.32 -2.85 -1.56
N VAL A 176 14.05 -3.00 -1.18
CA VAL A 176 13.01 -1.96 -1.35
C VAL A 176 13.37 -0.66 -0.60
N ARG A 177 13.88 -0.73 0.64
CA ARG A 177 14.31 0.45 1.41
C ARG A 177 15.48 1.17 0.73
N LYS A 178 16.42 0.42 0.16
CA LYS A 178 17.55 0.98 -0.60
C LYS A 178 17.07 1.70 -1.85
N ASP A 179 16.16 1.10 -2.60
CA ASP A 179 15.60 1.69 -3.83
C ASP A 179 14.77 2.94 -3.56
N LEU A 180 13.96 2.93 -2.48
CA LEU A 180 13.25 4.12 -2.01
C LEU A 180 14.20 5.25 -1.64
N SER A 181 15.27 4.94 -0.90
CA SER A 181 16.27 5.92 -0.46
C SER A 181 16.99 6.56 -1.66
N GLN A 182 17.38 5.76 -2.66
CA GLN A 182 18.00 6.26 -3.88
C GLN A 182 17.06 7.12 -4.72
N THR A 183 15.77 6.76 -4.77
CA THR A 183 14.75 7.52 -5.52
C THR A 183 14.51 8.87 -4.87
N VAL A 184 14.32 8.90 -3.55
CA VAL A 184 14.18 10.15 -2.78
C VAL A 184 15.42 11.02 -2.92
N GLU A 185 16.63 10.46 -2.88
CA GLU A 185 17.87 11.22 -3.03
C GLU A 185 18.01 11.83 -4.44
N ARG A 186 17.64 11.09 -5.50
CA ARG A 186 17.63 11.62 -6.88
C ARG A 186 16.59 12.74 -7.03
N ASP A 187 15.38 12.54 -6.52
CA ASP A 187 14.31 13.53 -6.62
C ASP A 187 14.62 14.78 -5.79
N LEU A 188 15.24 14.64 -4.61
CA LEU A 188 15.71 15.78 -3.82
C LEU A 188 16.84 16.51 -4.53
N LYS A 189 17.77 15.79 -5.18
CA LYS A 189 18.86 16.42 -5.95
C LYS A 189 18.31 17.17 -7.17
N VAL A 190 17.32 16.64 -7.87
CA VAL A 190 16.66 17.31 -9.00
C VAL A 190 15.83 18.51 -8.53
N ALA A 191 15.10 18.37 -7.41
CA ALA A 191 14.36 19.46 -6.79
C ALA A 191 15.31 20.58 -6.31
N LEU A 192 16.45 20.21 -5.72
CA LEU A 192 17.49 21.16 -5.31
C LEU A 192 18.08 21.86 -6.54
N LEU A 193 18.48 21.13 -7.59
CA LEU A 193 18.99 21.72 -8.83
C LEU A 193 17.98 22.67 -9.50
N THR A 194 16.69 22.33 -9.48
CA THR A 194 15.63 23.16 -10.05
C THR A 194 15.32 24.38 -9.18
N LEU A 195 15.43 24.27 -7.85
CA LEU A 195 15.33 25.41 -6.92
C LEU A 195 16.53 26.37 -7.04
N THR A 196 17.77 25.87 -7.14
CA THR A 196 18.92 26.76 -7.39
C THR A 196 18.91 27.35 -8.79
N GLY A 197 18.47 26.58 -9.81
CA GLY A 197 18.34 27.06 -11.19
C GLY A 197 17.28 28.17 -11.35
N THR A 198 16.14 28.04 -10.67
CA THR A 198 15.07 29.06 -10.72
C THR A 198 15.41 30.33 -9.93
N GLN A 199 16.18 30.24 -8.84
CA GLN A 199 16.64 31.44 -8.13
C GLN A 199 17.70 32.24 -8.90
N VAL A 200 18.60 31.58 -9.63
CA VAL A 200 19.57 32.27 -10.49
C VAL A 200 18.88 32.99 -11.66
N LEU A 201 17.87 32.37 -12.28
CA LEU A 201 17.08 33.00 -13.36
C LEU A 201 16.27 34.22 -12.87
N ARG A 202 15.72 34.19 -11.65
CA ARG A 202 14.94 35.30 -11.10
C ARG A 202 15.79 36.52 -10.72
N GLY A 203 17.06 36.30 -10.36
CA GLY A 203 18.02 37.37 -10.05
C GLY A 203 18.51 38.15 -11.28
N VAL A 204 18.54 37.53 -12.46
CA VAL A 204 19.00 38.19 -13.69
C VAL A 204 17.87 38.98 -14.38
N PHE A 205 16.62 38.51 -14.32
CA PHE A 205 15.47 39.21 -14.92
C PHE A 205 15.00 40.45 -14.15
N SER A 206 15.31 40.57 -12.86
CA SER A 206 14.91 41.74 -12.04
C SER A 206 15.84 42.96 -12.18
N ARG A 207 16.99 42.83 -12.85
CA ARG A 207 17.89 43.96 -13.14
C ARG A 207 17.65 44.64 -14.50
N VAL A 208 16.82 44.08 -15.38
CA VAL A 208 16.63 44.62 -16.75
C VAL A 208 15.35 45.46 -16.90
N VAL A 209 14.39 45.38 -15.96
CA VAL A 209 13.08 46.08 -16.09
C VAL A 209 12.98 47.37 -15.26
N ARG A 210 14.09 47.89 -14.71
CA ARG A 210 14.08 49.13 -13.91
C ARG A 210 15.06 50.17 -14.43
N ALA A 211 14.89 50.58 -15.69
CA ALA A 211 15.52 51.78 -16.24
C ALA A 211 14.74 52.29 -17.47
N ALA A 212 13.70 53.08 -17.25
CA ALA A 212 13.23 54.08 -18.21
C ALA A 212 12.38 55.13 -17.46
N PRO A 213 12.74 56.43 -17.50
CA PRO A 213 11.94 57.52 -16.94
C PRO A 213 10.99 58.11 -17.98
N GLU A 214 9.82 58.57 -17.52
CA GLU A 214 8.93 59.52 -18.21
C GLU A 214 9.58 60.92 -18.23
N PRO A 215 9.34 61.81 -19.25
CA PRO A 215 8.10 62.60 -19.28
C PRO A 215 7.57 63.12 -20.66
N GLN A 216 6.23 63.34 -20.69
CA GLN A 216 5.42 64.40 -21.34
C GLN A 216 5.42 64.71 -22.87
N ALA A 217 4.19 64.96 -23.36
CA ALA A 217 3.63 65.26 -24.71
C ALA A 217 4.23 66.52 -25.42
N PRO A 218 4.00 66.82 -26.75
CA PRO A 218 2.77 66.59 -27.55
C PRO A 218 2.91 66.24 -29.07
N SER A 219 1.74 65.90 -29.64
CA SER A 219 1.26 65.92 -31.06
C SER A 219 2.23 65.95 -32.24
N PHE A 220 2.04 65.04 -33.21
CA PHE A 220 1.71 65.31 -34.64
C PHE A 220 1.79 63.97 -35.42
N SER A 221 0.74 63.59 -36.15
CA SER A 221 0.81 62.67 -37.31
C SER A 221 1.24 63.49 -38.55
N PRO A 222 1.44 62.95 -39.78
CA PRO A 222 1.46 61.56 -40.26
C PRO A 222 2.59 61.28 -41.31
N GLN A 223 2.54 60.07 -41.92
CA GLN A 223 2.95 59.71 -43.29
C GLN A 223 4.41 59.30 -43.66
N GLN A 224 4.44 58.10 -44.26
CA GLN A 224 5.05 57.72 -45.55
C GLN A 224 6.57 57.61 -45.73
N GLY A 225 6.91 56.53 -46.45
CA GLY A 225 8.05 56.44 -47.36
C GLY A 225 9.22 55.68 -46.74
N LEU A 226 9.61 54.50 -47.22
CA LEU A 226 10.09 54.11 -48.57
C LEU A 226 11.58 53.77 -48.45
N ARG A 227 11.94 52.58 -48.94
CA ARG A 227 13.29 52.12 -49.33
C ARG A 227 14.32 52.10 -48.20
N GLY A 228 14.92 50.98 -47.84
CA GLY A 228 15.33 49.84 -48.67
C GLY A 228 16.85 49.84 -48.70
N GLU A 229 17.49 48.86 -48.06
CA GLU A 229 18.80 48.35 -48.47
C GLU A 229 19.08 47.07 -47.67
N ALA A 230 19.46 46.02 -48.38
CA ALA A 230 20.09 44.80 -47.87
C ALA A 230 21.42 44.65 -48.64
N PRO A 231 22.35 43.73 -48.33
CA PRO A 231 22.48 42.84 -47.16
C PRO A 231 23.92 42.80 -46.58
N ALA A 232 24.11 42.15 -45.44
CA ALA A 232 25.41 41.53 -45.09
C ALA A 232 25.18 40.16 -44.44
N ARG A 233 25.89 39.16 -44.97
CA ARG A 233 25.78 37.72 -44.68
C ARG A 233 26.26 37.38 -43.25
N PRO A 234 25.61 36.44 -42.55
CA PRO A 234 26.20 35.77 -41.39
C PRO A 234 27.04 34.52 -41.79
N PRO A 235 28.09 34.19 -41.02
CA PRO A 235 28.94 33.00 -41.21
C PRO A 235 28.29 31.70 -40.67
N PRO A 236 28.84 30.51 -41.02
CA PRO A 236 28.08 29.26 -41.15
C PRO A 236 27.92 28.44 -39.86
N GLU A 237 26.84 27.65 -39.84
CA GLU A 237 26.46 26.66 -38.83
C GLU A 237 27.46 25.49 -38.71
N PRO A 238 27.62 24.90 -37.51
CA PRO A 238 28.31 23.63 -37.32
C PRO A 238 27.40 22.43 -37.69
N ARG A 239 27.96 21.52 -38.50
CA ARG A 239 27.33 20.30 -39.04
C ARG A 239 26.82 19.36 -37.95
N ALA A 240 25.57 18.91 -38.14
CA ALA A 240 24.95 17.80 -37.43
C ALA A 240 25.58 16.45 -37.81
N GLY A 241 25.85 15.61 -36.81
CA GLY A 241 26.16 14.19 -36.99
C GLY A 241 24.88 13.36 -37.23
N PRO A 242 25.01 12.14 -37.77
CA PRO A 242 23.86 11.31 -38.15
C PRO A 242 23.04 10.84 -36.92
N PRO A 243 21.70 10.78 -37.02
CA PRO A 243 20.84 10.36 -35.91
C PRO A 243 20.94 8.85 -35.64
N ALA A 244 20.92 8.49 -34.37
CA ALA A 244 20.77 7.12 -33.88
C ALA A 244 19.38 6.55 -34.23
N PRO A 245 19.22 5.23 -34.39
CA PRO A 245 17.95 4.61 -34.71
C PRO A 245 16.91 4.82 -33.59
N GLU A 246 15.73 5.24 -34.00
CA GLU A 246 14.56 5.51 -33.17
C GLU A 246 14.07 4.24 -32.45
N PRO A 247 13.88 4.24 -31.12
CA PRO A 247 13.29 3.11 -30.42
C PRO A 247 11.82 2.97 -30.84
N ALA A 248 11.41 1.72 -31.13
CA ALA A 248 10.04 1.40 -31.55
C ALA A 248 9.00 1.98 -30.57
N PRO A 249 7.86 2.51 -31.06
CA PRO A 249 6.84 3.10 -30.20
C PRO A 249 6.27 2.04 -29.25
N ALA A 250 6.25 2.39 -27.96
CA ALA A 250 5.54 1.62 -26.95
C ALA A 250 4.05 1.48 -27.33
N PRO A 251 3.40 0.34 -27.02
CA PRO A 251 1.98 0.16 -27.31
C PRO A 251 1.18 1.26 -26.61
N ALA A 252 0.30 1.91 -27.38
CA ALA A 252 -0.59 2.95 -26.87
C ALA A 252 -1.45 2.41 -25.71
N PRO A 253 -1.68 3.21 -24.66
CA PRO A 253 -2.61 2.85 -23.61
C PRO A 253 -4.00 2.58 -24.20
N PRO A 254 -4.75 1.59 -23.69
CA PRO A 254 -6.09 1.31 -24.18
C PRO A 254 -6.99 2.55 -24.04
N ALA A 255 -7.78 2.81 -25.08
CA ALA A 255 -8.75 3.90 -25.11
C ALA A 255 -9.74 3.80 -23.92
N PRO A 256 -10.21 4.93 -23.37
CA PRO A 256 -11.06 4.93 -22.19
C PRO A 256 -12.43 4.32 -22.52
N GLY A 257 -12.63 3.06 -22.15
CA GLY A 257 -13.97 2.54 -21.88
C GLY A 257 -14.61 3.40 -20.80
N ARG A 258 -15.91 3.68 -20.91
CA ARG A 258 -16.66 4.44 -19.89
C ARG A 258 -16.53 3.69 -18.56
N LEU A 259 -15.80 4.27 -17.61
CA LEU A 259 -15.75 3.77 -16.25
C LEU A 259 -17.19 3.69 -15.71
N ALA A 260 -17.56 2.52 -15.18
CA ALA A 260 -18.84 2.29 -14.53
C ALA A 260 -18.80 2.79 -13.07
N PRO A 261 -19.96 3.03 -12.43
CA PRO A 261 -19.99 3.34 -11.00
C PRO A 261 -19.30 2.24 -10.19
N SER A 262 -18.65 2.60 -9.08
CA SER A 262 -17.93 1.65 -8.26
C SER A 262 -18.88 0.56 -7.73
N PRO A 263 -18.56 -0.74 -7.93
CA PRO A 263 -19.44 -1.83 -7.49
C PRO A 263 -19.78 -1.76 -5.99
N GLY A 264 -18.80 -1.46 -5.13
CA GLY A 264 -19.02 -1.35 -3.69
C GLY A 264 -19.96 -0.21 -3.29
N LEU A 265 -19.99 0.89 -4.07
CA LEU A 265 -20.94 1.99 -3.85
C LEU A 265 -22.35 1.54 -4.19
N VAL A 266 -22.52 0.89 -5.35
CA VAL A 266 -23.81 0.35 -5.80
C VAL A 266 -24.36 -0.67 -4.80
N GLU A 267 -23.48 -1.55 -4.30
CA GLU A 267 -23.83 -2.59 -3.34
C GLU A 267 -24.26 -2.00 -1.99
N ALA A 268 -23.49 -1.04 -1.45
CA ALA A 268 -23.81 -0.35 -0.20
C ALA A 268 -25.15 0.39 -0.27
N LEU A 269 -25.42 1.09 -1.37
CA LEU A 269 -26.70 1.79 -1.57
C LEU A 269 -27.90 0.86 -1.76
N SER A 270 -27.64 -0.42 -2.05
CA SER A 270 -28.64 -1.49 -2.12
C SER A 270 -28.84 -2.20 -0.77
N GLY A 271 -28.18 -1.74 0.30
CA GLY A 271 -28.28 -2.30 1.65
C GLY A 271 -27.28 -3.41 1.97
N LYS A 272 -26.31 -3.67 1.09
CA LYS A 272 -25.26 -4.67 1.26
C LYS A 272 -23.90 -3.96 1.28
N ASN A 273 -23.60 -3.26 2.37
CA ASN A 273 -22.31 -2.56 2.46
C ASN A 273 -21.18 -3.59 2.62
N PRO A 274 -20.22 -3.65 1.68
CA PRO A 274 -19.10 -4.60 1.76
C PRO A 274 -18.05 -4.19 2.79
N THR A 275 -18.17 -2.99 3.38
CA THR A 275 -17.21 -2.45 4.35
C THR A 275 -17.46 -3.06 5.73
N THR A 276 -16.46 -3.73 6.30
CA THR A 276 -16.52 -4.26 7.66
C THR A 276 -16.75 -3.13 8.66
N PRO A 277 -17.83 -3.15 9.47
CA PRO A 277 -18.07 -2.12 10.49
C PRO A 277 -16.94 -2.07 11.53
N VAL A 278 -16.56 -0.86 11.93
CA VAL A 278 -15.59 -0.63 13.01
C VAL A 278 -16.32 0.01 14.18
N ALA A 279 -16.09 -0.45 15.40
CA ALA A 279 -16.70 0.15 16.58
C ALA A 279 -16.20 1.60 16.77
N PRO A 280 -17.06 2.56 17.14
CA PRO A 280 -16.65 3.91 17.47
C PRO A 280 -15.62 3.90 18.61
N ARG A 281 -14.55 4.70 18.46
CA ARG A 281 -13.57 4.96 19.51
C ARG A 281 -13.82 6.37 20.10
N PRO A 282 -13.20 6.71 21.25
CA PRO A 282 -13.21 8.09 21.72
C PRO A 282 -12.71 9.04 20.64
N ARG A 283 -13.45 10.13 20.40
CA ARG A 283 -13.08 11.16 19.43
C ARG A 283 -11.75 11.80 19.82
N LEU A 284 -10.94 12.16 18.82
CA LEU A 284 -9.72 12.93 19.08
C LEU A 284 -10.10 14.31 19.66
N PRO A 285 -9.32 14.88 20.59
CA PRO A 285 -9.63 16.18 21.19
C PRO A 285 -9.89 17.29 20.17
N GLN A 286 -9.12 17.31 19.08
CA GLN A 286 -9.27 18.27 17.98
C GLN A 286 -10.56 18.12 17.16
N ASP A 287 -11.10 16.90 17.05
CA ASP A 287 -12.39 16.68 16.40
C ASP A 287 -13.52 17.06 17.36
N ALA A 288 -13.41 16.68 18.64
CA ALA A 288 -14.38 17.02 19.68
C ALA A 288 -14.51 18.54 19.90
N ALA A 289 -13.40 19.28 19.82
CA ALA A 289 -13.35 20.72 20.00
C ALA A 289 -13.74 21.53 18.75
N VAL A 290 -14.09 20.87 17.63
CA VAL A 290 -14.42 21.58 16.40
C VAL A 290 -15.70 22.39 16.56
N SER A 291 -15.73 23.61 16.01
CA SER A 291 -16.97 24.39 16.02
C SER A 291 -18.05 23.68 15.17
N PRO A 292 -19.30 23.61 15.64
CA PRO A 292 -20.39 22.92 14.92
C PRO A 292 -20.84 23.64 13.65
N ALA A 293 -20.33 24.86 13.39
CA ALA A 293 -20.69 25.64 12.22
C ALA A 293 -20.32 24.91 10.91
N VAL A 294 -21.30 24.82 10.02
CA VAL A 294 -21.19 24.12 8.74
C VAL A 294 -20.30 24.93 7.79
N PRO A 295 -19.21 24.36 7.26
CA PRO A 295 -18.38 25.02 6.27
C PRO A 295 -19.14 25.18 4.94
N GLY A 296 -18.83 26.25 4.20
CA GLY A 296 -19.36 26.46 2.86
C GLY A 296 -19.07 25.29 1.92
N GLU A 297 -19.96 25.04 0.97
CA GLU A 297 -19.77 23.99 -0.03
C GLU A 297 -18.60 24.33 -0.96
N LEU A 298 -17.75 23.34 -1.24
CA LEU A 298 -16.64 23.48 -2.18
C LEU A 298 -16.99 22.82 -3.53
N PRO A 299 -16.30 23.21 -4.63
CA PRO A 299 -16.49 22.57 -5.91
C PRO A 299 -16.28 21.05 -5.86
N ARG A 300 -17.18 20.29 -6.51
CA ARG A 300 -17.21 18.82 -6.50
C ARG A 300 -16.21 18.16 -7.47
N ASN A 301 -15.60 18.95 -8.35
CA ASN A 301 -14.56 18.50 -9.29
C ASN A 301 -13.14 18.58 -8.72
N ARG A 302 -13.01 18.87 -7.42
CA ARG A 302 -11.72 18.95 -6.74
C ARG A 302 -11.10 17.55 -6.60
N PRO A 303 -9.77 17.43 -6.68
CA PRO A 303 -9.11 16.15 -6.47
C PRO A 303 -9.20 15.73 -5.00
N ILE A 304 -9.38 14.43 -4.80
CA ILE A 304 -9.30 13.76 -3.49
C ILE A 304 -7.88 13.24 -3.22
N SER A 305 -7.15 12.88 -4.27
CA SER A 305 -5.78 12.40 -4.17
C SER A 305 -4.92 12.80 -5.38
N ARG A 306 -3.66 12.38 -5.40
CA ARG A 306 -2.77 12.50 -6.58
C ARG A 306 -3.05 11.43 -7.64
N SER A 307 -3.88 10.43 -7.35
CA SER A 307 -4.20 9.34 -8.29
C SER A 307 -5.21 9.81 -9.34
N PRO A 308 -4.87 9.76 -10.65
CA PRO A 308 -5.84 10.02 -11.71
C PRO A 308 -7.01 9.03 -11.71
N SER A 309 -6.77 7.75 -11.38
CA SER A 309 -7.83 6.72 -11.39
C SER A 309 -8.86 6.97 -10.29
N GLN A 310 -8.43 7.29 -9.07
CA GLN A 310 -9.33 7.64 -7.96
C GLN A 310 -10.16 8.89 -8.27
N ASN A 311 -9.51 9.94 -8.78
CA ASN A 311 -10.22 11.16 -9.15
C ASN A 311 -11.22 10.92 -10.29
N ALA A 312 -10.89 10.08 -11.27
CA ALA A 312 -11.81 9.73 -12.35
C ALA A 312 -13.01 8.91 -11.84
N GLN A 313 -12.76 7.90 -11.00
CA GLN A 313 -13.81 7.06 -10.41
C GLN A 313 -14.77 7.89 -9.54
N LEU A 314 -14.25 8.79 -8.71
CA LEU A 314 -15.04 9.73 -7.93
C LEU A 314 -16.04 10.51 -8.80
N GLN A 315 -15.59 11.01 -9.96
CA GLN A 315 -16.48 11.79 -10.84
C GLN A 315 -17.58 10.93 -11.47
N VAL A 316 -17.31 9.65 -11.72
CA VAL A 316 -18.34 8.69 -12.19
C VAL A 316 -19.37 8.45 -11.09
N ASP A 317 -18.91 8.23 -9.87
CA ASP A 317 -19.76 7.96 -8.71
C ASP A 317 -20.61 9.17 -8.33
N ILE A 318 -20.06 10.39 -8.40
CA ILE A 318 -20.83 11.63 -8.21
C ILE A 318 -21.97 11.72 -9.24
N LYS A 319 -21.71 11.42 -10.51
CA LYS A 319 -22.76 11.43 -11.55
C LYS A 319 -23.84 10.38 -11.29
N TYR A 320 -23.43 9.19 -10.86
CA TYR A 320 -24.35 8.13 -10.48
C TYR A 320 -25.25 8.55 -9.32
N LEU A 321 -24.66 9.11 -8.25
CA LEU A 321 -25.38 9.62 -7.08
C LEU A 321 -26.35 10.75 -7.43
N GLN A 322 -25.96 11.66 -8.34
CA GLN A 322 -26.84 12.69 -8.87
C GLN A 322 -28.04 12.09 -9.62
N GLY A 323 -27.81 11.04 -10.42
CA GLY A 323 -28.88 10.31 -11.11
C GLY A 323 -29.86 9.61 -10.16
N LEU A 324 -29.39 9.20 -8.97
CA LEU A 324 -30.23 8.63 -7.91
C LEU A 324 -30.97 9.68 -7.06
N GLY A 325 -30.67 10.97 -7.24
CA GLY A 325 -31.25 12.04 -6.42
C GLY A 325 -30.60 12.20 -5.03
N ALA A 326 -29.35 11.76 -4.86
CA ALA A 326 -28.59 12.01 -3.64
C ALA A 326 -28.38 13.52 -3.43
N LYS A 327 -28.40 13.94 -2.16
CA LYS A 327 -28.28 15.35 -1.74
C LYS A 327 -26.97 15.58 -0.99
N ASN A 328 -26.63 16.84 -0.77
CA ASN A 328 -25.51 17.24 0.09
C ASN A 328 -24.16 16.59 -0.28
N ILE A 329 -23.93 16.38 -1.59
CA ILE A 329 -22.71 15.78 -2.12
C ILE A 329 -21.53 16.74 -1.91
N ARG A 330 -20.59 16.36 -1.04
CA ARG A 330 -19.39 17.14 -0.72
C ARG A 330 -18.15 16.29 -0.93
N VAL A 331 -17.10 16.91 -1.48
CA VAL A 331 -15.85 16.24 -1.86
C VAL A 331 -14.69 16.78 -1.05
N ASN A 332 -13.98 15.89 -0.34
CA ASN A 332 -12.81 16.23 0.47
C ASN A 332 -13.11 17.45 1.35
N GLN A 333 -14.17 17.35 2.17
CA GLN A 333 -14.60 18.40 3.10
C GLN A 333 -14.78 17.81 4.50
N GLN A 334 -14.74 18.66 5.51
CA GLN A 334 -14.92 18.24 6.91
C GLN A 334 -16.25 17.51 7.11
N GLN A 335 -16.25 16.49 7.97
CA GLN A 335 -17.42 15.64 8.25
C GLN A 335 -18.59 16.44 8.80
N LEU A 336 -19.78 16.15 8.28
CA LEU A 336 -21.03 16.74 8.73
C LEU A 336 -22.06 15.64 9.04
N THR A 337 -22.91 15.88 10.04
CA THR A 337 -24.10 15.05 10.27
C THR A 337 -25.05 15.10 9.08
N SER A 338 -26.00 14.16 9.00
CA SER A 338 -27.07 14.17 7.98
C SER A 338 -27.73 15.54 7.81
N GLU A 339 -28.14 15.83 6.57
CA GLU A 339 -28.74 17.10 6.12
C GLU A 339 -27.84 18.33 6.28
N ASN A 340 -26.55 18.12 6.55
CA ASN A 340 -25.58 19.16 6.89
C ASN A 340 -25.98 19.96 8.14
N HIS A 341 -26.62 19.36 9.15
CA HIS A 341 -27.01 20.10 10.37
C HIS A 341 -25.82 20.62 11.18
N SER A 342 -24.74 19.84 11.30
CA SER A 342 -23.60 20.21 12.13
C SER A 342 -22.29 19.64 11.61
N ARG A 343 -21.19 20.37 11.85
CA ARG A 343 -19.83 19.85 11.67
C ARG A 343 -19.41 19.03 12.88
N VAL A 344 -18.93 17.81 12.62
CA VAL A 344 -18.62 16.81 13.67
C VAL A 344 -17.16 16.38 13.73
N GLY A 345 -16.31 16.89 12.83
CA GLY A 345 -14.88 16.64 12.92
C GLY A 345 -14.10 17.46 11.91
N ILE A 346 -12.78 17.50 12.08
CA ILE A 346 -11.87 18.08 11.09
C ILE A 346 -11.44 17.05 10.04
N ASN A 347 -11.78 15.76 10.24
CA ASN A 347 -11.52 14.71 9.27
C ASN A 347 -12.30 14.96 7.97
N ARG A 348 -11.73 14.57 6.82
CA ARG A 348 -12.25 14.91 5.50
C ARG A 348 -12.47 13.64 4.67
N PRO A 349 -13.69 13.07 4.65
CA PRO A 349 -13.98 12.01 3.72
C PRO A 349 -13.79 12.48 2.28
N ASP A 350 -13.31 11.58 1.42
CA ASP A 350 -13.14 11.85 0.00
C ASP A 350 -14.46 12.28 -0.63
N LEU A 351 -15.54 11.60 -0.24
CA LEU A 351 -16.91 11.92 -0.63
C LEU A 351 -17.85 11.72 0.56
N GLN A 352 -18.77 12.66 0.79
CA GLN A 352 -19.90 12.48 1.70
C GLN A 352 -21.20 12.97 1.03
N PHE A 353 -22.31 12.32 1.33
CA PHE A 353 -23.63 12.66 0.75
C PHE A 353 -24.76 12.10 1.60
N ASP A 354 -25.98 12.55 1.33
CA ASP A 354 -27.20 12.03 1.94
C ASP A 354 -28.05 11.30 0.89
N TYR A 355 -28.52 10.11 1.24
CA TYR A 355 -29.41 9.31 0.39
C TYR A 355 -30.35 8.47 1.24
N LYS A 356 -31.66 8.53 0.94
CA LYS A 356 -32.73 7.83 1.70
C LYS A 356 -32.59 8.02 3.22
N ASP A 357 -32.49 9.29 3.64
CA ASP A 357 -32.41 9.72 5.05
C ASP A 357 -31.19 9.18 5.83
N ARG A 358 -30.15 8.72 5.11
CA ARG A 358 -28.88 8.25 5.69
C ARG A 358 -27.72 9.08 5.17
N ARG A 359 -26.77 9.37 6.06
CA ARG A 359 -25.47 9.97 5.71
C ARG A 359 -24.52 8.87 5.27
N TYR A 360 -23.81 9.09 4.18
CA TYR A 360 -22.73 8.23 3.71
C TYR A 360 -21.41 9.01 3.71
N SER A 361 -20.34 8.34 4.13
CA SER A 361 -18.95 8.79 3.92
C SER A 361 -18.20 7.71 3.15
N VAL A 362 -17.57 8.09 2.05
CA VAL A 362 -16.87 7.19 1.14
C VAL A 362 -15.39 7.57 1.11
N GLU A 363 -14.55 6.55 1.23
CA GLU A 363 -13.10 6.63 1.09
C GLU A 363 -12.70 5.88 -0.18
N TYR A 364 -11.97 6.55 -1.06
CA TYR A 364 -11.39 5.91 -2.24
C TYR A 364 -9.95 5.58 -1.92
N ASP A 365 -9.71 4.31 -1.66
CA ASP A 365 -8.38 3.79 -1.41
C ASP A 365 -7.81 3.11 -2.65
N SER A 366 -6.55 2.73 -2.60
CA SER A 366 -5.94 1.87 -3.59
C SER A 366 -5.66 0.50 -2.99
N PRO A 367 -5.48 -0.57 -3.80
CA PRO A 367 -5.10 -1.88 -3.27
C PRO A 367 -3.81 -1.85 -2.44
N ALA A 368 -2.98 -0.82 -2.62
CA ALA A 368 -1.72 -0.62 -1.92
C ALA A 368 -1.84 0.26 -0.65
N SER A 369 -3.03 0.75 -0.32
CA SER A 369 -3.25 1.68 0.79
C SER A 369 -4.03 1.00 1.92
N GLY A 370 -3.48 1.07 3.14
CA GLY A 370 -4.11 0.58 4.38
C GLY A 370 -4.91 1.67 5.13
N ARG A 371 -4.92 2.90 4.58
CA ARG A 371 -5.49 4.11 5.20
C ARG A 371 -6.96 3.94 5.56
N GLY A 372 -7.68 3.12 4.81
CA GLY A 372 -9.08 2.82 5.03
C GLY A 372 -9.44 2.53 6.47
N SER A 373 -8.66 1.72 7.21
CA SER A 373 -9.04 1.28 8.56
C SER A 373 -8.94 2.38 9.64
N SER A 374 -7.86 3.18 9.60
CA SER A 374 -7.64 4.31 10.51
C SER A 374 -8.57 5.48 10.18
N HIS A 375 -8.76 5.77 8.88
CA HIS A 375 -9.72 6.78 8.43
C HIS A 375 -11.14 6.38 8.79
N GLN A 376 -11.53 5.13 8.54
CA GLN A 376 -12.84 4.58 8.90
C GLN A 376 -13.08 4.68 10.42
N SER A 377 -12.13 4.26 11.26
CA SER A 377 -12.30 4.35 12.71
C SER A 377 -12.55 5.80 13.17
N ARG A 378 -11.82 6.77 12.59
CA ARG A 378 -12.00 8.18 12.91
C ARG A 378 -13.32 8.74 12.36
N LEU A 379 -13.70 8.36 11.14
CA LEU A 379 -14.99 8.74 10.54
C LEU A 379 -16.14 8.25 11.41
N THR A 380 -16.14 6.96 11.79
CA THR A 380 -17.15 6.35 12.66
C THR A 380 -17.16 6.94 14.06
N SER A 381 -16.01 7.34 14.59
CA SER A 381 -15.95 8.00 15.90
C SER A 381 -16.58 9.40 15.89
N ASN A 382 -16.43 10.14 14.80
CA ASN A 382 -16.97 11.49 14.67
C ASN A 382 -18.46 11.51 14.30
N ASP A 383 -18.90 10.56 13.46
CA ASP A 383 -20.28 10.42 13.02
C ASP A 383 -20.69 8.93 13.07
N PRO A 384 -21.17 8.43 14.22
CA PRO A 384 -21.54 7.03 14.37
C PRO A 384 -22.81 6.64 13.59
N ASP A 385 -23.60 7.63 13.16
CA ASP A 385 -24.83 7.42 12.39
C ASP A 385 -24.57 7.38 10.87
N ALA A 386 -23.37 7.76 10.42
CA ALA A 386 -22.97 7.70 9.03
C ALA A 386 -22.57 6.28 8.60
N GLU A 387 -23.05 5.87 7.42
CA GLU A 387 -22.61 4.66 6.75
C GLU A 387 -21.25 4.92 6.09
N ILE A 388 -20.23 4.14 6.47
CA ILE A 388 -18.89 4.28 5.89
C ILE A 388 -18.69 3.24 4.78
N ILE A 389 -18.23 3.69 3.62
CA ILE A 389 -17.93 2.84 2.46
C ILE A 389 -16.45 2.98 2.10
N LEU A 390 -15.72 1.87 2.10
CA LEU A 390 -14.35 1.82 1.59
C LEU A 390 -14.34 1.23 0.17
N LEU A 391 -13.88 2.02 -0.80
CA LEU A 391 -13.79 1.60 -2.20
C LEU A 391 -12.33 1.46 -2.60
N ILE A 392 -11.96 0.29 -3.13
CA ILE A 392 -10.62 0.06 -3.66
C ILE A 392 -10.61 0.37 -5.16
N VAL A 393 -9.86 1.41 -5.55
CA VAL A 393 -9.64 1.81 -6.94
C VAL A 393 -8.22 1.44 -7.36
N PRO A 394 -8.05 0.57 -8.37
CA PRO A 394 -6.74 0.11 -8.82
C PRO A 394 -5.85 1.20 -9.45
#